data_AF-A0A1B5E115-F1
#
_entry.id   AF-A0A1B5E115-F1
#
_cell.length_a   1.000
_cell.length_b   1.000
_cell.length_c   1.000
_cell.angle_alpha   90.00
_cell.angle_beta   90.00
_cell.angle_gamma   90.00
#
_symmetry.space_group_name_H-M   'P 1'
#
loop_
_entity.id
_entity.type
_entity.pdbx_description
1 polymer ?
#
loop_
_entity_poly.entity_id
_entity_poly.type
_entity_poly.pdbx_seq_one_letter_code
_entity_poly.pdbx_strand_id
1 'polypeptide(L)' 'MTSKTELSNRDHENMDAFLGHVLEAYKTDQITKERAVGSLAHVMTALEKGNYDEARSWFQQGRKHLADAH' A
#
# COMPACT_ATOMS: atom_id res chain seq x y z
N MET A 1 -6.54 1.17 22.14
CA MET A 1 -7.41 1.67 21.06
C MET A 1 -6.60 2.66 20.27
N THR A 2 -6.17 2.32 19.06
CA THR A 2 -5.54 3.30 18.16
C THR A 2 -6.62 4.25 17.66
N SER A 3 -6.35 5.55 17.67
CA SER A 3 -7.24 6.54 17.08
C SER A 3 -7.45 6.21 15.61
N LYS A 4 -8.63 6.53 15.05
CA LYS A 4 -8.92 6.30 13.63
C LYS A 4 -7.87 6.95 12.71
N THR A 5 -7.18 7.97 13.21
CA THR A 5 -6.15 8.78 12.56
C THR A 5 -4.71 8.38 12.88
N GLU A 6 -4.47 7.20 13.45
CA GLU A 6 -3.12 6.71 13.76
C GLU A 6 -2.95 5.28 13.24
N LEU A 7 -1.76 4.99 12.71
CA LEU A 7 -1.39 3.63 12.32
C LEU A 7 -0.94 2.86 13.56
N SER A 8 -1.51 1.68 13.74
CA SER A 8 -1.04 0.73 14.75
C SER A 8 0.27 0.09 14.31
N ASN A 9 0.99 -0.55 15.25
CA ASN A 9 2.16 -1.37 14.90
C ASN A 9 1.81 -2.42 13.83
N ARG A 10 0.62 -3.02 13.92
CA ARG A 10 0.14 -3.98 12.91
C ARG A 10 -0.07 -3.33 11.55
N ASP A 11 -0.52 -2.08 11.51
CA ASP A 11 -0.69 -1.35 10.25
C ASP A 11 0.67 -1.04 9.63
N HIS A 12 1.69 -0.69 10.43
CA HIS A 12 3.06 -0.53 9.97
C HIS A 12 3.64 -1.84 9.43
N GLU A 13 3.49 -2.97 10.13
CA GLU A 13 3.93 -4.28 9.61
C GLU A 13 3.32 -4.62 8.24
N ASN A 14 2.01 -4.35 8.09
CA ASN A 14 1.32 -4.56 6.82
C ASN A 14 1.80 -3.57 5.74
N MET A 15 2.11 -2.32 6.12
CA MET A 15 2.67 -1.31 5.24
C MET A 15 4.05 -1.75 4.73
N ASP A 16 4.96 -2.18 5.60
CA ASP A 16 6.27 -2.71 5.21
C ASP A 16 6.15 -3.89 4.24
N ALA A 17 5.25 -4.84 4.54
CA ALA A 17 4.99 -5.98 3.66
C ALA A 17 4.45 -5.54 2.29
N PHE A 18 3.53 -4.58 2.26
CA PHE A 18 3.01 -3.99 1.02
C PHE A 18 4.12 -3.33 0.20
N LEU A 19 4.94 -2.48 0.81
CA LEU A 19 6.05 -1.81 0.13
C LEU A 19 7.03 -2.82 -0.46
N GLY A 20 7.38 -3.87 0.31
CA GLY A 20 8.20 -4.98 -0.17
C GLY A 20 7.59 -5.68 -1.38
N HIS A 21 6.28 -5.96 -1.36
CA HIS A 21 5.57 -6.57 -2.49
C HIS A 21 5.58 -5.71 -3.75
N VAL A 22 5.39 -4.39 -3.62
CA VAL A 22 5.46 -3.46 -4.75
C VAL A 22 6.85 -3.48 -5.39
N LEU A 23 7.89 -3.42 -4.57
CA LEU A 23 9.28 -3.41 -5.04
C LEU A 23 9.68 -4.73 -5.68
N GLU A 24 9.31 -5.87 -5.09
CA GLU A 24 9.59 -7.19 -5.67
C GLU A 24 8.81 -7.41 -6.98
N ALA A 25 7.55 -6.97 -7.05
CA ALA A 25 6.76 -7.05 -8.28
C ALA A 25 7.39 -6.21 -9.41
N TYR A 26 7.91 -5.02 -9.10
CA TYR A 26 8.65 -4.22 -10.08
C TYR A 26 9.96 -4.89 -10.49
N LYS A 27 10.74 -5.38 -9.51
CA LYS A 27 12.03 -6.04 -9.74
C LYS A 27 11.93 -7.33 -10.56
N THR A 28 10.79 -8.02 -10.49
CA THR A 28 10.51 -9.25 -11.23
C THR A 28 9.68 -9.00 -12.49
N ASP A 29 9.58 -7.74 -12.94
CA ASP A 29 8.86 -7.30 -14.15
C ASP A 29 7.36 -7.65 -14.17
N GLN A 30 6.75 -7.95 -13.01
CA GLN A 30 5.31 -8.19 -12.89
C GLN A 30 4.48 -6.91 -13.01
N ILE A 31 5.05 -5.76 -12.62
CA ILE A 31 4.45 -4.44 -12.79
C ILE A 31 5.47 -3.46 -13.36
N THR A 32 4.99 -2.45 -14.08
CA THR A 32 5.85 -1.37 -14.57
C THR A 32 6.29 -0.44 -13.44
N LYS A 33 7.35 0.32 -13.69
CA LYS A 33 7.79 1.40 -12.77
C LYS A 33 6.65 2.38 -12.47
N GLU A 34 5.86 2.73 -13.47
CA GLU A 34 4.71 3.65 -13.32
C GLU A 34 3.64 3.07 -12.39
N ARG A 35 3.33 1.77 -12.52
CA ARG A 35 2.40 1.08 -11.61
C ARG A 35 2.94 1.06 -10.19
N ALA A 36 4.23 0.76 -10.00
CA ALA A 36 4.85 0.78 -8.68
C ALA A 36 4.76 2.18 -8.03
N VAL A 37 5.15 3.23 -8.76
CA VAL A 37 5.04 4.62 -8.29
C VAL A 37 3.59 4.99 -7.97
N GLY A 38 2.64 4.60 -8.82
CA GLY A 38 1.21 4.85 -8.60
C GLY A 38 0.68 4.20 -7.32
N SER A 39 1.04 2.95 -7.05
CA SER A 39 0.65 2.25 -5.82
C SER A 39 1.22 2.92 -4.56
N LEU A 40 2.47 3.39 -4.60
CA LEU A 40 3.10 4.11 -3.49
C LEU A 40 2.44 5.49 -3.28
N ALA A 41 2.23 6.23 -4.37
CA ALA A 41 1.59 7.55 -4.32
C ALA A 41 0.15 7.46 -3.80
N HIS A 42 -0.59 6.40 -4.13
CA HIS A 42 -1.95 6.20 -3.67
C HIS A 42 -2.04 6.12 -2.14
N VAL A 43 -1.22 5.29 -1.50
CA VAL A 43 -1.25 5.16 -0.02
C VAL A 43 -0.75 6.43 0.67
N MET A 44 0.25 7.12 0.10
CA MET A 44 0.70 8.42 0.61
C MET A 44 -0.41 9.47 0.56
N THR A 45 -1.17 9.51 -0.54
CA THR A 45 -2.32 10.41 -0.72
C THR A 45 -3.45 10.06 0.24
N ALA A 46 -3.74 8.77 0.45
CA ALA A 46 -4.75 8.33 1.40
C ALA A 46 -4.40 8.77 2.83
N LEU A 47 -3.13 8.62 3.24
CA LEU A 47 -2.64 9.09 4.54
C LEU A 47 -2.71 10.62 4.68
N GLU A 48 -2.28 11.37 3.65
CA GLU A 48 -2.35 12.85 3.63
C GLU A 48 -3.78 13.36 3.80
N LYS A 49 -4.76 12.71 3.16
CA LYS A 49 -6.19 13.02 3.28
C LYS A 49 -6.83 12.55 4.58
N GLY A 50 -6.08 11.88 5.47
CA GLY A 50 -6.63 11.25 6.68
C GLY A 50 -7.53 10.04 6.40
N ASN A 51 -7.48 9.46 5.20
CA ASN A 51 -8.20 8.25 4.83
C ASN A 51 -7.45 6.99 5.27
N TYR A 52 -7.32 6.81 6.59
CA TYR A 52 -6.61 5.67 7.19
C TYR A 52 -7.29 4.33 6.90
N ASP A 53 -8.59 4.31 6.59
CA ASP A 53 -9.30 3.09 6.23
C ASP A 53 -8.82 2.54 4.88
N GLU A 54 -8.72 3.42 3.89
CA GLU A 54 -8.17 3.09 2.57
C GLU A 54 -6.69 2.72 2.64
N ALA A 55 -5.89 3.46 3.39
CA ALA A 55 -4.48 3.12 3.61
C ALA A 55 -4.34 1.72 4.22
N ARG A 56 -5.08 1.40 5.29
CA ARG A 56 -5.07 0.07 5.94
C ARG A 56 -5.54 -1.03 5.00
N SER A 57 -6.58 -0.79 4.21
CA SER A 57 -7.06 -1.75 3.20
C SER A 57 -5.96 -2.10 2.20
N TRP A 58 -5.25 -1.10 1.69
CA TRP A 58 -4.11 -1.30 0.78
C TRP A 58 -2.94 -2.04 1.43
N PHE A 59 -2.59 -1.72 2.67
CA PHE A 59 -1.54 -2.42 3.39
C PHE A 59 -1.86 -3.91 3.57
N GLN A 60 -3.13 -4.23 3.88
CA GLN A 60 -3.57 -5.61 4.10
C GLN A 60 -3.76 -6.40 2.79
N GLN A 61 -4.17 -5.72 1.71
CA GLN A 61 -4.59 -6.36 0.46
C GLN A 61 -3.66 -6.10 -0.71
N GLY A 62 -2.52 -5.47 -0.50
CA GLY A 62 -1.64 -4.91 -1.53
C GLY A 62 -1.37 -5.81 -2.73
N ARG A 63 -1.09 -7.11 -2.50
CA ARG A 63 -0.90 -8.08 -3.60
C ARG A 63 -2.11 -8.22 -4.54
N LYS A 64 -3.33 -8.14 -4.01
CA LYS A 64 -4.55 -8.20 -4.83
C LYS A 64 -4.73 -6.92 -5.66
N HIS A 65 -4.49 -5.75 -5.06
CA HIS A 65 -4.56 -4.47 -5.78
C HIS A 65 -3.50 -4.33 -6.88
N LEU A 66 -2.36 -5.00 -6.75
CA LEU A 66 -1.37 -5.07 -7.81
C LEU A 66 -1.87 -5.90 -9.03
N ALA A 67 -2.62 -6.97 -8.79
CA ALA A 67 -3.10 -7.89 -9.83
C ALA A 67 -4.36 -7.41 -10.58
N ASP A 68 -5.23 -6.61 -9.95
CA ASP A 68 -6.57 -6.29 -10.48
C ASP A 68 -6.62 -5.09 -11.46
N ALA A 69 -5.56 -4.28 -11.55
CA ALA A 69 -5.49 -3.21 -12.55
C ALA A 69 -5.00 -3.79 -13.90
N HIS A 70 -5.93 -4.42 -14.61
CA HIS A 70 -5.72 -5.08 -15.90
C HIS A 70 -6.60 -4.51 -17.00
#